data_AF-A0A0Q7E8Y2-F1
#
_entry.id   AF-A0A0Q7E8Y2-F1
#
_cell.length_a   1.000
_cell.length_b   1.000
_cell.length_c   1.000
_cell.angle_alpha   90.00
_cell.angle_beta   90.00
_cell.angle_gamma   90.00
#
_symmetry.space_group_name_H-M   'P 1'
#
loop_
_entity.id
_entity.type
_entity.pdbx_description
1 polymer ?
#
loop_
_entity_poly.entity_id
_entity_poly.type
_entity_poly.pdbx_seq_one_letter_code
_entity_poly.pdbx_strand_id
1 'polypeptide(L)'
;MKKHAIWLFIAAVGLAVSGGLLQWLMSSVEGLTAAYVFLDADILAKMFMLLILLLQFAVLGLGLAAVIMGRGRMNTPLFLVGLAAIGFGLLGAGYTVMTTQQIAARMGGVSFEITAPSYAGAALSATLGFFTATLAFVLRWLGDRRS
;
A
#
# COMPACT_ATOMS: atom_id res chain seq x y z
N MET A 1 -7.74 19.82 13.19
CA MET A 1 -6.48 19.94 12.41
C MET A 1 -5.39 18.97 12.84
N LYS A 2 -4.94 18.94 14.12
CA LYS A 2 -3.81 18.09 14.56
C LYS A 2 -3.93 16.58 14.22
N LYS A 3 -5.12 15.99 14.38
CA LYS A 3 -5.33 14.54 14.12
C LYS A 3 -5.24 14.15 12.63
N HIS A 4 -5.67 15.00 11.69
CA HIS A 4 -5.59 14.69 10.26
C HIS A 4 -4.15 14.74 9.74
N ALA A 5 -3.37 15.71 10.23
CA ALA A 5 -1.96 15.82 9.91
C ALA A 5 -1.17 14.58 10.34
N ILE A 6 -1.49 13.99 11.50
CA ILE A 6 -0.82 12.78 11.99
C ILE A 6 -1.06 11.59 11.05
N TRP A 7 -2.31 11.31 10.69
CA TRP A 7 -2.61 10.16 9.82
C TRP A 7 -2.07 10.33 8.40
N LEU A 8 -2.13 11.55 7.86
CA LEU A 8 -1.51 11.87 6.59
C LEU A 8 0.01 11.70 6.65
N PHE A 9 0.64 12.16 7.73
CA PHE A 9 2.08 12.02 7.93
C PHE A 9 2.49 10.55 8.03
N ILE A 10 1.77 9.74 8.81
CA ILE A 10 2.03 8.29 8.92
C ILE A 10 1.92 7.62 7.54
N ALA A 11 0.87 7.92 6.77
CA ALA A 11 0.69 7.34 5.45
C ALA A 11 1.78 7.78 4.46
N ALA A 12 2.15 9.07 4.47
CA ALA A 12 3.18 9.62 3.60
C ALA A 12 4.57 9.06 3.92
N VAL A 13 4.92 8.94 5.21
CA VAL A 13 6.18 8.32 5.64
C VAL A 13 6.20 6.84 5.27
N GLY A 14 5.11 6.12 5.52
CA GLY A 14 4.98 4.71 5.12
C GLY A 14 5.17 4.53 3.62
N LEU A 15 4.55 5.39 2.81
CA LEU A 15 4.69 5.41 1.35
C LEU A 15 6.13 5.69 0.91
N ALA A 16 6.79 6.68 1.54
CA ALA A 16 8.17 7.03 1.20
C ALA A 16 9.14 5.88 1.52
N VAL A 17 8.96 5.23 2.67
CA VAL A 17 9.80 4.09 3.09
C VAL A 17 9.54 2.88 2.19
N SER A 18 8.28 2.48 1.98
CA SER A 18 7.97 1.30 1.18
C SER A 18 8.28 1.51 -0.30
N GLY A 19 7.99 2.69 -0.84
CA GLY A 19 8.29 3.05 -2.22
C GLY A 19 9.79 3.18 -2.46
N GLY A 20 10.54 3.75 -1.50
CA GLY A 20 11.99 3.80 -1.54
C GLY A 20 12.62 2.40 -1.50
N LEU A 21 12.10 1.51 -0.65
CA LEU A 21 12.54 0.12 -0.58
C LEU A 21 12.26 -0.63 -1.89
N LEU A 22 11.05 -0.48 -2.44
CA LEU A 22 10.68 -1.07 -3.72
C LEU A 22 11.58 -0.57 -4.85
N GLN A 23 11.84 0.73 -4.92
CA GLN A 23 12.72 1.32 -5.92
C GLN A 23 14.14 0.80 -5.80
N TRP A 24 14.66 0.73 -4.57
CA TRP A 24 15.99 0.19 -4.31
C TRP A 24 16.10 -1.27 -4.76
N LEU A 25 15.11 -2.10 -4.45
CA LEU A 25 15.07 -3.51 -4.88
C LEU A 25 15.02 -3.65 -6.40
N MET A 26 14.19 -2.88 -7.09
CA MET A 26 14.12 -2.88 -8.55
C MET A 26 15.42 -2.40 -9.21
N SER A 27 16.16 -1.49 -8.57
CA SER A 27 17.47 -1.06 -9.07
C SER A 27 18.61 -2.05 -8.78
N SER A 28 18.40 -2.95 -7.81
CA SER A 28 19.42 -3.91 -7.37
C SER A 28 19.38 -5.24 -8.12
N VAL A 29 18.30 -5.52 -8.86
CA VAL A 29 18.11 -6.78 -9.59
C VAL A 29 17.67 -6.47 -11.02
N GLU A 30 18.48 -6.86 -12.01
CA GLU A 30 18.17 -6.65 -13.42
C GLU A 30 16.87 -7.36 -13.84
N GLY A 31 16.05 -6.67 -14.64
CA GLY A 31 14.77 -7.20 -15.12
C GLY A 31 13.61 -7.17 -14.11
N LEU A 32 13.87 -6.79 -12.86
CA LEU A 32 12.84 -6.68 -11.83
C LEU A 32 11.97 -5.43 -12.06
N THR A 33 10.74 -5.65 -12.53
CA THR A 33 9.74 -4.57 -12.71
C THR A 33 8.56 -4.77 -11.77
N ALA A 34 7.83 -3.69 -11.43
CA ALA A 34 6.63 -3.78 -10.61
C ALA A 34 5.56 -4.72 -11.22
N ALA A 35 5.45 -4.75 -12.54
CA ALA A 35 4.55 -5.67 -13.25
C ALA A 35 4.99 -7.13 -13.10
N TYR A 36 6.28 -7.41 -13.26
CA TYR A 36 6.85 -8.73 -13.05
C TYR A 36 6.63 -9.19 -11.61
N VAL A 37 6.94 -8.34 -10.63
CA VAL A 37 6.75 -8.62 -9.19
C VAL A 37 5.28 -8.90 -8.86
N PHE A 38 4.34 -8.15 -9.45
CA PHE A 38 2.91 -8.42 -9.29
C PHE A 38 2.51 -9.76 -9.91
N LEU A 39 3.02 -10.10 -11.11
CA LEU A 39 2.72 -11.36 -11.79
C LEU A 39 3.34 -12.58 -11.12
N ASP A 40 4.49 -12.42 -10.46
CA ASP A 40 5.20 -13.49 -9.77
C ASP A 40 4.70 -13.70 -8.32
N ALA A 41 4.02 -12.71 -7.74
CA ALA A 41 3.51 -12.79 -6.38
C ALA A 41 2.55 -13.99 -6.16
N ASP A 42 2.57 -14.53 -4.95
CA ASP A 42 1.62 -15.55 -4.48
C ASP A 42 0.17 -15.05 -4.66
N ILE A 43 -0.76 -15.99 -4.90
CA ILE A 43 -2.17 -15.69 -5.10
C ILE A 43 -2.77 -14.88 -3.95
N LEU A 44 -2.39 -15.16 -2.69
CA LEU A 44 -2.89 -14.40 -1.54
C LEU A 44 -2.36 -12.96 -1.55
N ALA A 45 -1.07 -12.77 -1.83
CA ALA A 45 -0.47 -11.44 -1.95
C ALA A 45 -1.11 -10.63 -3.09
N LYS A 46 -1.35 -11.26 -4.24
CA LYS A 46 -2.09 -10.67 -5.37
C LYS A 46 -3.51 -10.28 -4.97
N MET A 47 -4.23 -11.13 -4.25
CA MET A 47 -5.57 -10.81 -3.77
C MET A 47 -5.58 -9.55 -2.90
N PHE A 48 -4.62 -9.40 -1.97
CA PHE A 48 -4.50 -8.16 -1.19
C PHE A 48 -4.21 -6.94 -2.06
N MET A 49 -3.28 -7.05 -3.02
CA MET A 49 -2.97 -5.95 -3.95
C MET A 49 -4.20 -5.55 -4.78
N LEU A 50 -4.95 -6.53 -5.31
CA LEU A 50 -6.19 -6.29 -6.07
C LEU A 50 -7.27 -5.64 -5.20
N LEU A 51 -7.43 -6.07 -3.96
CA LEU A 51 -8.36 -5.43 -3.01
C LEU A 51 -7.97 -3.97 -2.76
N ILE A 52 -6.67 -3.66 -2.60
CA ILE A 52 -6.21 -2.28 -2.41
C ILE A 52 -6.50 -1.44 -3.66
N LEU A 53 -6.28 -1.97 -4.87
CA LEU A 53 -6.61 -1.30 -6.11
C LEU A 53 -8.12 -1.03 -6.23
N LEU A 54 -8.97 -1.97 -5.83
CA LEU A 54 -10.42 -1.76 -5.75
C LEU A 54 -10.80 -0.67 -4.76
N LEU A 55 -10.17 -0.65 -3.57
CA LEU A 55 -10.37 0.41 -2.58
C LEU A 55 -9.93 1.76 -3.14
N GLN A 56 -8.92 1.81 -4.00
CA GLN A 56 -8.45 3.04 -4.62
C GLN A 56 -9.53 3.68 -5.51
N PHE A 57 -10.26 2.90 -6.29
CA PHE A 57 -11.41 3.40 -7.05
C PHE A 57 -12.51 3.93 -6.12
N ALA A 58 -12.78 3.25 -5.00
CA ALA A 58 -13.73 3.72 -4.01
C ALA A 58 -13.28 5.03 -3.35
N VAL A 59 -11.99 5.19 -3.03
CA VAL A 59 -11.39 6.42 -2.51
C VAL A 59 -11.57 7.57 -3.48
N LEU A 60 -11.30 7.35 -4.78
CA LEU A 60 -11.48 8.38 -5.80
C LEU A 60 -12.95 8.81 -5.91
N GLY A 61 -13.88 7.85 -5.96
CA GLY A 61 -15.32 8.14 -6.01
C GLY A 61 -15.83 8.90 -4.79
N LEU A 62 -15.51 8.41 -3.58
CA LEU A 62 -15.89 9.04 -2.32
C LEU A 62 -15.21 10.40 -2.13
N GLY A 63 -13.94 10.52 -2.53
CA GLY A 63 -13.17 11.75 -2.41
C GLY A 63 -13.68 12.84 -3.34
N LEU A 64 -14.02 12.51 -4.60
CA LEU A 64 -14.68 13.45 -5.51
C LEU A 64 -16.03 13.91 -4.93
N ALA A 65 -16.84 12.99 -4.41
CA ALA A 65 -18.11 13.34 -3.77
C ALA A 65 -17.91 14.24 -2.54
N ALA A 66 -16.89 13.98 -1.71
CA ALA A 66 -16.55 14.81 -0.55
C ALA A 66 -16.14 16.23 -0.97
N VAL A 67 -15.31 16.36 -2.00
CA VAL A 67 -14.83 17.65 -2.50
C VAL A 67 -15.94 18.46 -3.19
N ILE A 68 -16.80 17.82 -3.99
CA ILE A 68 -17.85 18.50 -4.74
C ILE A 68 -19.01 18.91 -3.82
N MET A 69 -19.46 18.01 -2.93
CA MET A 69 -20.68 18.23 -2.15
C MET A 69 -20.42 18.92 -0.80
N GLY A 70 -19.15 19.12 -0.39
CA GLY A 70 -18.80 19.77 0.89
C GLY A 70 -19.36 19.04 2.12
N ARG A 71 -19.70 17.75 1.99
CA ARG A 71 -20.41 16.99 3.02
C ARG A 71 -19.43 16.28 3.94
N GLY A 72 -19.33 16.74 5.18
CA GLY A 72 -18.57 16.07 6.24
C GLY A 72 -18.96 14.60 6.51
N ARG A 73 -20.13 14.14 6.01
CA ARG A 73 -20.55 12.73 6.04
C ARG A 73 -19.61 11.77 5.28
N MET A 74 -18.85 12.27 4.29
CA MET A 74 -17.91 11.44 3.51
C MET A 74 -16.53 11.28 4.17
N ASN A 75 -16.27 11.98 5.27
CA ASN A 75 -14.96 11.94 5.94
C ASN A 75 -14.72 10.64 6.71
N THR A 76 -15.76 10.11 7.35
CA THR A 76 -15.69 8.84 8.08
C THR A 76 -15.41 7.66 7.16
N PRO A 77 -16.13 7.47 6.02
CA PRO A 77 -15.82 6.37 5.12
C PRO A 77 -14.43 6.52 4.48
N LEU A 78 -14.01 7.73 4.10
CA LEU A 78 -12.64 7.96 3.59
C LEU A 78 -11.57 7.58 4.62
N PHE A 79 -11.80 7.88 5.89
CA PHE A 79 -10.88 7.48 6.96
C PHE A 79 -10.80 5.97 7.13
N LEU A 80 -11.94 5.28 7.15
CA LEU A 80 -12.01 3.83 7.31
C LEU A 80 -11.36 3.11 6.12
N VAL A 81 -11.62 3.58 4.90
CA VAL A 81 -10.99 3.03 3.69
C VAL A 81 -9.48 3.26 3.71
N GLY A 82 -9.02 4.43 4.15
CA GLY A 82 -7.59 4.70 4.33
C GLY A 82 -6.93 3.76 5.33
N LEU A 83 -7.56 3.50 6.48
CA LEU A 83 -7.06 2.53 7.45
C LEU A 83 -7.08 1.09 6.91
N ALA A 84 -8.15 0.71 6.23
CA ALA A 84 -8.27 -0.62 5.61
C ALA A 84 -7.17 -0.83 4.55
N ALA A 85 -6.86 0.18 3.74
CA ALA A 85 -5.80 0.11 2.74
C ALA A 85 -4.41 -0.11 3.38
N ILE A 86 -4.09 0.59 4.48
CA ILE A 86 -2.86 0.34 5.25
C ILE A 86 -2.86 -1.10 5.79
N GLY A 87 -3.97 -1.53 6.40
CA GLY A 87 -4.12 -2.86 6.96
C GLY A 87 -3.87 -3.96 5.91
N PHE A 88 -4.53 -3.89 4.76
CA PHE A 88 -4.34 -4.86 3.68
C PHE A 88 -2.93 -4.81 3.08
N GLY A 89 -2.34 -3.62 2.92
CA GLY A 89 -0.97 -3.49 2.43
C GLY A 89 0.05 -4.12 3.37
N LEU A 90 -0.10 -3.92 4.69
CA LEU A 90 0.76 -4.54 5.69
C LEU A 90 0.52 -6.04 5.84
N LEU A 91 -0.73 -6.51 5.73
CA LEU A 91 -1.05 -7.94 5.74
C LEU A 91 -0.45 -8.66 4.53
N GLY A 92 -0.58 -8.08 3.34
CA GLY A 92 0.04 -8.62 2.12
C GLY A 92 1.56 -8.64 2.23
N ALA A 93 2.17 -7.56 2.71
CA ALA A 93 3.61 -7.49 2.94
C ALA A 93 4.10 -8.52 3.97
N GLY A 94 3.41 -8.62 5.11
CA GLY A 94 3.74 -9.55 6.19
C GLY A 94 3.60 -11.01 5.77
N TYR A 95 2.53 -11.34 5.03
CA TYR A 95 2.34 -12.67 4.45
C TYR A 95 3.52 -13.05 3.55
N THR A 96 3.90 -12.20 2.60
CA THR A 96 5.01 -12.48 1.69
C THR A 96 6.34 -12.62 2.42
N VAL A 97 6.64 -11.78 3.41
CA VAL A 97 7.88 -11.91 4.21
C VAL A 97 7.89 -13.23 4.99
N MET A 98 6.77 -13.60 5.60
CA MET A 98 6.64 -14.86 6.36
C MET A 98 6.84 -16.08 5.46
N THR A 99 6.24 -16.11 4.28
CA THR A 99 6.41 -17.23 3.33
C THR A 99 7.85 -17.32 2.82
N THR A 100 8.48 -16.18 2.48
CA THR A 100 9.90 -16.16 2.09
C THR A 100 10.81 -16.69 3.19
N GLN A 101 10.60 -16.28 4.45
CA GLN A 101 11.39 -16.77 5.58
C GLN A 101 11.21 -18.27 5.82
N GLN A 102 9.98 -18.79 5.69
CA GLN A 102 9.72 -20.22 5.82
C GLN A 102 10.40 -21.04 4.72
N ILE A 103 10.40 -20.53 3.49
CA ILE A 103 11.08 -21.16 2.36
C ILE A 103 12.60 -21.16 2.59
N ALA A 104 13.18 -20.02 2.97
CA ALA A 104 14.61 -19.91 3.26
C ALA A 104 15.03 -20.83 4.41
N ALA A 105 14.23 -20.93 5.47
CA ALA A 105 14.51 -21.84 6.58
C ALA A 105 14.51 -23.32 6.17
N ARG A 106 13.71 -23.71 5.15
CA ARG A 106 13.61 -25.08 4.65
C ARG A 106 14.68 -25.43 3.61
N MET A 107 15.05 -24.48 2.76
CA MET A 107 16.00 -24.70 1.66
C MET A 107 17.46 -24.45 2.06
N GLY A 108 17.72 -23.94 3.27
CA GLY A 108 19.04 -23.46 3.68
C GLY A 108 19.29 -22.03 3.21
N GLY A 109 20.52 -21.53 3.39
CA GLY A 109 20.87 -20.16 2.96
C GLY A 109 20.63 -19.96 1.46
N VAL A 110 19.66 -19.12 1.13
CA VAL A 110 19.32 -18.76 -0.25
C VAL A 110 19.97 -17.42 -0.58
N SER A 111 20.50 -17.26 -1.79
CA SER A 111 21.08 -15.98 -2.20
C SER A 111 20.03 -14.87 -2.23
N PHE A 112 20.48 -13.63 -2.03
CA PHE A 112 19.60 -12.46 -2.06
C PHE A 112 18.84 -12.35 -3.37
N GLU A 113 19.48 -12.64 -4.50
CA GLU A 113 18.89 -12.58 -5.85
C GLU A 113 17.62 -13.43 -5.99
N ILE A 114 17.55 -14.57 -5.29
CA ILE A 114 16.38 -15.47 -5.34
C ILE A 114 15.24 -14.93 -4.46
N THR A 115 15.57 -14.26 -3.35
CA THR A 115 14.57 -13.75 -2.39
C THR A 115 14.12 -12.31 -2.68
N ALA A 116 14.92 -11.55 -3.43
CA ALA A 116 14.67 -10.15 -3.75
C ALA A 116 13.32 -9.91 -4.45
N PRO A 117 12.86 -10.75 -5.40
CA PRO A 117 11.52 -10.61 -5.98
C PRO A 117 10.40 -10.72 -4.94
N SER A 118 10.52 -11.62 -3.97
CA SER A 118 9.52 -11.75 -2.91
C SER A 118 9.51 -10.54 -1.98
N TYR A 119 10.68 -10.02 -1.60
CA TYR A 119 10.77 -8.78 -0.82
C TYR A 119 10.23 -7.57 -1.60
N ALA A 120 10.44 -7.53 -2.92
CA ALA A 120 9.84 -6.52 -3.77
C ALA A 120 8.32 -6.65 -3.81
N GLY A 121 7.78 -7.86 -3.81
CA GLY A 121 6.34 -8.12 -3.68
C GLY A 121 5.77 -7.60 -2.37
N ALA A 122 6.49 -7.81 -1.26
CA ALA A 122 6.11 -7.24 0.04
C ALA A 122 6.13 -5.70 0.02
N ALA A 123 7.21 -5.11 -0.50
CA ALA A 123 7.35 -3.66 -0.61
C ALA A 123 6.28 -3.04 -1.54
N LEU A 124 5.93 -3.71 -2.63
CA LEU A 124 4.87 -3.30 -3.55
C LEU A 124 3.50 -3.30 -2.86
N SER A 125 3.17 -4.36 -2.11
CA SER A 125 1.90 -4.45 -1.38
C SER A 125 1.76 -3.33 -0.35
N ALA A 126 2.82 -3.08 0.43
CA ALA A 126 2.85 -1.98 1.39
C ALA A 126 2.73 -0.61 0.68
N THR A 127 3.42 -0.42 -0.43
CA THR A 127 3.39 0.82 -1.23
C THR A 127 1.99 1.12 -1.74
N LEU A 128 1.29 0.14 -2.29
CA LEU A 128 -0.09 0.30 -2.73
C LEU A 128 -1.01 0.68 -1.56
N GLY A 129 -0.86 0.02 -0.40
CA GLY A 129 -1.64 0.30 0.79
C GLY A 129 -1.46 1.72 1.30
N PHE A 130 -0.20 2.16 1.47
CA PHE A 130 0.13 3.51 1.92
C PHE A 130 -0.21 4.58 0.89
N PHE A 131 -0.09 4.29 -0.40
CA PHE A 131 -0.49 5.22 -1.46
C PHE A 131 -2.00 5.48 -1.41
N THR A 132 -2.80 4.42 -1.39
CA THR A 132 -4.26 4.52 -1.30
C THR A 132 -4.71 5.23 -0.02
N ALA A 133 -4.05 4.97 1.10
CA ALA A 133 -4.32 5.66 2.35
C ALA A 133 -3.96 7.16 2.30
N THR A 134 -2.82 7.49 1.68
CA THR A 134 -2.40 8.89 1.47
C THR A 134 -3.44 9.63 0.63
N LEU A 135 -3.89 9.05 -0.48
CA LEU A 135 -4.97 9.61 -1.30
C LEU A 135 -6.25 9.83 -0.48
N ALA A 136 -6.67 8.84 0.31
CA ALA A 136 -7.88 8.93 1.12
C ALA A 136 -7.80 10.06 2.15
N PHE A 137 -6.66 10.20 2.83
CA PHE A 137 -6.46 11.25 3.84
C PHE A 137 -6.32 12.64 3.24
N VAL A 138 -5.67 12.78 2.07
CA VAL A 138 -5.61 14.05 1.33
C VAL A 138 -7.02 14.48 0.90
N LEU A 139 -7.79 13.58 0.28
CA LEU A 139 -9.13 13.89 -0.20
C LEU A 139 -10.10 14.23 0.93
N ARG A 140 -9.99 13.51 2.06
CA ARG A 140 -10.71 13.86 3.29
C ARG A 140 -10.38 15.28 3.74
N TRP A 141 -9.09 15.61 3.82
CA TRP A 141 -8.66 16.94 4.27
C TRP A 141 -9.09 18.06 3.34
N LEU A 142 -9.12 17.82 2.02
CA LEU A 142 -9.65 18.76 1.03
C LEU A 142 -11.18 18.95 1.19
N GLY A 143 -11.92 17.87 1.45
CA GLY A 143 -13.35 17.93 1.76
C GLY A 143 -13.65 18.73 3.02
N ASP A 144 -12.90 18.51 4.09
CA ASP A 144 -13.00 19.24 5.37
C ASP A 144 -12.76 20.75 5.24
N ARG A 145 -12.01 21.20 4.23
CA ARG A 145 -11.75 22.63 3.99
C ARG A 145 -12.91 23.35 3.29
N ARG A 146 -13.88 22.62 2.74
CA ARG A 146 -15.01 23.19 1.99
C ARG A 146 -16.32 23.25 2.79
N SER A 147 -16.39 22.58 3.94
CA SER A 147 -17.53 22.62 4.87
C SER A 147 -17.36 23.71 5.92
#